data_AF-A0A838NGU1-F1
#
_entry.id   AF-A0A838NGU1-F1
#
_cell.length_a   1.000
_cell.length_b   1.000
_cell.length_c   1.000
_cell.angle_alpha   90.00
_cell.angle_beta   90.00
_cell.angle_gamma   90.00
#
_symmetry.space_group_name_H-M   'P 1'
#
loop_
_entity.id
_entity.type
_entity.pdbx_description
1 polymer ?
#
loop_
_entity_poly.entity_id
_entity_poly.type
_entity_poly.pdbx_seq_one_letter_code
_entity_poly.pdbx_strand_id
1 'polypeptide(L)'
;MIHLSMETLVGLREAGMEPGAAAAREHLDACALCRAELERLHQRVARLKALPPLRPARDRWPAVRDRVRAERRRQRARFAGLSGLAAAASVALALAVSTLRQPEAGLTPAKIEQTMARSQVLESAIDRIDPESRVLDGRTAGIAQELEDRIARVDRELEMVELTEPQSRDSDLLRLWRERVGLLDALVDVHATRASYVGL
;
A
#
# COMPACT_ATOMS: atom_id res chain seq x y z
N MET A 1 -12.69 5.14 -44.39
CA MET A 1 -13.70 4.30 -43.72
C MET A 1 -13.09 3.77 -42.45
N ILE A 2 -13.80 3.87 -41.32
CA ILE A 2 -13.31 3.45 -40.00
C ILE A 2 -13.68 1.98 -39.81
N HIS A 3 -12.71 1.14 -39.47
CA HIS A 3 -12.92 -0.28 -39.17
C HIS A 3 -13.18 -0.48 -37.68
N LEU A 4 -13.79 -1.62 -37.32
CA LEU A 4 -14.01 -1.97 -35.91
C LEU A 4 -12.68 -2.20 -35.20
N SER A 5 -12.61 -1.81 -33.92
CA SER A 5 -11.45 -2.08 -33.09
C SER A 5 -11.40 -3.57 -32.70
N MET A 6 -10.22 -4.06 -32.33
CA MET A 6 -10.05 -5.42 -31.82
C MET A 6 -10.88 -5.70 -30.55
N GLU A 7 -11.06 -4.69 -29.70
CA GLU A 7 -11.88 -4.78 -28.49
C GLU A 7 -13.34 -5.01 -28.84
N THR A 8 -13.88 -4.26 -29.81
CA THR A 8 -15.26 -4.45 -30.30
C THR A 8 -15.46 -5.85 -30.91
N LEU A 9 -14.49 -6.35 -31.68
CA LEU A 9 -14.54 -7.70 -32.25
C LEU A 9 -14.52 -8.79 -31.17
N VAL A 10 -13.78 -8.60 -30.07
CA VAL A 10 -13.78 -9.52 -28.92
C VAL A 10 -15.11 -9.47 -28.18
N GLY A 11 -15.64 -8.26 -27.92
CA GLY A 11 -16.91 -8.06 -27.22
C GLY A 11 -18.10 -8.70 -27.93
N LEU A 12 -18.12 -8.73 -29.26
CA LEU A 12 -19.17 -9.41 -30.05
C LEU A 12 -19.24 -10.92 -29.82
N ARG A 13 -18.18 -11.55 -29.31
CA ARG A 13 -18.13 -13.00 -29.05
C ARG A 13 -18.72 -13.36 -27.69
N GLU A 14 -18.76 -12.44 -26.74
CA GLU A 14 -19.25 -12.69 -25.38
C GLU A 14 -20.78 -12.49 -25.35
N ALA A 15 -21.52 -13.60 -25.17
CA ALA A 15 -22.97 -13.55 -25.13
C ALA A 15 -23.45 -12.74 -23.91
N GLY A 16 -24.30 -11.72 -24.13
CA GLY A 16 -24.94 -10.94 -23.06
C GLY A 16 -24.74 -9.42 -23.10
N MET A 17 -23.98 -8.88 -24.06
CA MET A 17 -23.69 -7.44 -24.18
C MET A 17 -24.66 -6.72 -25.15
N GLU A 18 -25.97 -6.80 -24.92
CA GLU A 18 -26.97 -6.00 -25.63
C GLU A 18 -27.41 -4.85 -24.71
N PRO A 19 -27.18 -3.57 -25.08
CA PRO A 19 -27.57 -3.03 -26.39
C PRO A 19 -26.44 -2.37 -27.23
N GLY A 20 -25.16 -2.69 -26.99
CA GLY A 20 -24.02 -2.03 -27.66
C GLY A 20 -23.55 -2.66 -28.99
N ALA A 21 -24.04 -3.85 -29.34
CA ALA A 21 -23.47 -4.67 -30.41
C ALA A 21 -24.11 -4.48 -31.81
N ALA A 22 -25.29 -3.84 -31.90
CA ALA A 22 -26.06 -3.77 -33.15
C ALA A 22 -25.33 -3.06 -34.29
N ALA A 23 -24.79 -1.85 -34.05
CA ALA A 23 -24.05 -1.09 -35.05
C ALA A 23 -22.75 -1.79 -35.50
N ALA A 24 -22.10 -2.51 -34.58
CA ALA A 24 -20.92 -3.30 -34.91
C ALA A 24 -21.26 -4.52 -35.79
N ARG A 25 -22.42 -5.15 -35.59
CA ARG A 25 -22.92 -6.23 -36.46
C ARG A 25 -23.27 -5.72 -37.85
N GLU A 26 -23.98 -4.59 -37.95
CA GLU A 26 -24.30 -3.97 -39.24
C GLU A 26 -23.03 -3.63 -40.05
N HIS A 27 -22.00 -3.10 -39.37
CA HIS A 27 -20.71 -2.86 -40.01
C HIS A 27 -20.03 -4.16 -40.49
N LEU A 28 -20.11 -5.25 -39.72
CA LEU A 28 -19.56 -6.54 -40.13
C LEU A 28 -20.23 -7.07 -41.40
N ASP A 29 -21.54 -6.92 -41.53
CA ASP A 29 -22.27 -7.35 -42.73
C ASP A 29 -21.80 -6.58 -43.98
N ALA A 30 -21.51 -5.28 -43.83
CA ALA A 30 -21.06 -4.41 -44.91
C ALA A 30 -19.54 -4.49 -45.19
N CYS A 31 -18.69 -4.86 -44.23
CA CYS A 31 -17.24 -4.76 -44.36
C CYS A 31 -16.54 -6.14 -44.45
N ALA A 32 -15.97 -6.46 -45.62
CA ALA A 32 -15.20 -7.70 -45.81
C ALA A 32 -13.92 -7.78 -44.95
N LEU A 33 -13.28 -6.63 -44.69
CA LEU A 33 -12.03 -6.57 -43.93
C LEU A 33 -12.25 -6.92 -42.45
N CYS A 34 -13.31 -6.36 -41.85
CA CYS A 34 -13.67 -6.68 -40.46
C CYS A 34 -14.15 -8.14 -40.30
N ARG A 35 -14.85 -8.70 -41.29
CA ARG A 35 -15.19 -10.15 -41.31
C ARG A 35 -13.96 -11.04 -41.35
N ALA A 36 -12.98 -10.70 -42.16
CA ALA A 36 -11.73 -11.45 -42.25
C ALA A 36 -10.97 -11.43 -40.91
N GLU A 37 -10.93 -10.28 -40.21
CA GLU A 37 -10.30 -10.18 -38.89
C GLU A 37 -11.07 -10.96 -37.81
N LEU A 38 -12.41 -10.95 -37.83
CA LEU A 38 -13.22 -11.76 -36.92
C LEU A 38 -12.97 -13.26 -37.14
N GLU A 39 -12.91 -13.70 -38.39
CA GLU A 39 -12.60 -15.09 -38.74
C GLU A 39 -11.18 -15.48 -38.26
N ARG A 40 -10.21 -14.60 -38.46
CA ARG A 40 -8.83 -14.79 -37.96
C ARG A 40 -8.79 -14.94 -36.43
N LEU A 41 -9.60 -14.15 -35.72
CA LEU A 41 -9.75 -14.26 -34.27
C LEU A 41 -10.36 -15.61 -33.87
N HIS A 42 -11.43 -16.06 -34.55
CA HIS A 42 -12.04 -17.37 -34.32
C HIS A 42 -11.05 -18.52 -34.54
N GLN A 43 -10.26 -18.47 -35.61
CA GLN A 43 -9.24 -19.48 -35.89
C GLN A 43 -8.15 -19.53 -34.81
N ARG A 44 -7.70 -18.39 -34.29
CA ARG A 44 -6.73 -18.34 -33.17
C ARG A 44 -7.32 -18.98 -31.92
N VAL A 45 -8.56 -18.66 -31.58
CA VAL A 45 -9.24 -19.28 -30.43
C VAL A 45 -9.41 -20.78 -30.62
N ALA A 46 -9.79 -21.24 -31.81
CA ALA A 46 -9.91 -22.65 -32.12
C ALA A 46 -8.56 -23.37 -31.94
N ARG A 47 -7.44 -22.78 -32.40
CA ARG A 47 -6.09 -23.32 -32.18
C ARG A 47 -5.72 -23.40 -30.70
N LEU A 48 -6.05 -22.37 -29.92
CA LEU A 48 -5.82 -22.37 -28.46
C LEU A 48 -6.65 -23.44 -27.75
N LYS A 49 -7.93 -23.61 -28.14
CA LYS A 49 -8.81 -24.65 -27.59
C LYS A 49 -8.39 -26.06 -28.02
N ALA A 50 -7.76 -26.20 -29.18
CA ALA A 50 -7.22 -27.45 -29.68
C ALA A 50 -5.87 -27.83 -29.07
N LEU A 51 -5.28 -26.98 -28.23
CA LEU A 51 -4.04 -27.33 -27.53
C LEU A 51 -4.27 -28.59 -26.68
N PRO A 52 -3.31 -29.54 -26.67
CA PRO A 52 -3.40 -30.71 -25.81
C PRO A 52 -3.63 -30.29 -24.35
N PRO A 53 -4.54 -30.95 -23.62
CA PRO A 53 -4.75 -30.63 -22.22
C PRO A 53 -3.46 -30.92 -21.44
N LEU A 54 -2.87 -29.86 -20.88
CA LEU A 54 -1.75 -30.00 -19.96
C LEU A 54 -2.28 -30.57 -18.64
N ARG A 55 -2.15 -31.88 -18.44
CA ARG A 55 -2.40 -32.49 -17.13
C ARG A 55 -1.13 -32.35 -16.27
N PRO A 56 -1.15 -31.57 -15.19
CA PRO A 56 -0.07 -31.63 -14.22
C PRO A 56 0.00 -33.05 -13.63
N ALA A 57 1.21 -33.53 -13.34
CA ALA A 57 1.37 -34.76 -12.59
C ALA A 57 0.64 -34.62 -11.22
N ARG A 58 -0.08 -35.67 -10.82
CA ARG A 58 -1.03 -35.66 -9.69
C ARG A 58 -0.40 -35.28 -8.35
N ASP A 59 0.92 -35.31 -8.26
CA ASP A 59 1.75 -35.19 -7.06
C ASP A 59 2.68 -33.96 -7.06
N ARG A 60 2.47 -32.98 -7.94
CA ARG A 60 3.27 -31.73 -7.94
C ARG A 60 2.95 -30.80 -6.77
N TRP A 61 1.79 -30.94 -6.16
CA TRP A 61 1.34 -30.07 -5.08
C TRP A 61 2.25 -30.11 -3.84
N PRO A 62 2.67 -31.30 -3.33
CA PRO A 62 3.71 -31.38 -2.30
C PRO A 62 4.98 -30.61 -2.65
N ALA A 63 5.52 -30.76 -3.87
CA ALA A 63 6.74 -30.09 -4.29
C ALA A 63 6.58 -28.55 -4.32
N VAL A 64 5.45 -28.05 -4.82
CA VAL A 64 5.13 -26.62 -4.80
C VAL A 64 4.99 -26.11 -3.37
N ARG A 65 4.23 -26.82 -2.54
CA ARG A 65 4.04 -26.48 -1.12
C ARG A 65 5.37 -26.41 -0.38
N ASP A 66 6.26 -27.38 -0.61
CA ASP A 66 7.52 -27.46 0.08
C ASP A 66 8.47 -26.35 -0.38
N ARG A 67 8.46 -26.00 -1.68
CA ARG A 67 9.17 -24.82 -2.21
C ARG A 67 8.66 -23.52 -1.59
N VAL A 68 7.35 -23.29 -1.56
CA VAL A 68 6.75 -22.09 -0.97
C VAL A 68 7.07 -22.01 0.53
N ARG A 69 7.01 -23.13 1.25
CA ARG A 69 7.40 -23.19 2.67
C ARG A 69 8.87 -22.89 2.88
N ALA A 70 9.76 -23.41 2.03
CA ALA A 70 11.19 -23.13 2.10
C ALA A 70 11.49 -21.64 1.85
N GLU A 71 10.86 -21.03 0.86
CA GLU A 71 10.99 -19.59 0.57
C GLU A 71 10.48 -18.74 1.75
N ARG A 72 9.30 -19.06 2.31
CA ARG A 72 8.78 -18.38 3.52
C ARG A 72 9.70 -18.53 4.73
N ARG A 73 10.27 -19.72 4.96
CA ARG A 73 11.23 -19.95 6.06
C ARG A 73 12.49 -19.11 5.87
N ARG A 74 13.04 -19.04 4.66
CA ARG A 74 14.21 -18.20 4.34
C ARG A 74 13.92 -16.71 4.54
N GLN A 75 12.76 -16.24 4.10
CA GLN A 75 12.33 -14.86 4.34
C GLN A 75 12.23 -14.58 5.84
N ARG A 76 11.53 -15.42 6.61
CA ARG A 76 11.44 -15.27 8.07
C ARG A 76 12.79 -15.31 8.75
N ALA A 77 13.71 -16.19 8.34
CA ALA A 77 15.06 -16.25 8.88
C ALA A 77 15.85 -14.97 8.59
N ARG A 78 15.72 -14.39 7.39
CA ARG A 78 16.34 -13.09 7.05
C ARG A 78 15.77 -11.96 7.90
N PHE A 79 14.45 -11.89 8.04
CA PHE A 79 13.80 -10.88 8.88
C PHE A 79 14.12 -11.07 10.37
N ALA A 80 14.19 -12.32 10.85
CA ALA A 80 14.58 -12.64 12.22
C ALA A 80 16.05 -12.28 12.49
N GLY A 81 16.94 -12.47 11.52
CA GLY A 81 18.34 -12.03 11.61
C GLY A 81 18.45 -10.50 11.71
N LEU A 82 17.66 -9.77 10.90
CA LEU A 82 17.60 -8.31 10.96
C LEU A 82 16.97 -7.80 12.27
N SER A 83 15.89 -8.44 12.76
CA SER A 83 15.28 -8.06 14.04
C SER A 83 16.16 -8.39 15.24
N GLY A 84 16.92 -9.49 15.19
CA GLY A 84 17.90 -9.85 16.22
C GLY A 84 19.06 -8.86 16.28
N LEU A 85 19.57 -8.41 15.12
CA LEU A 85 20.58 -7.35 15.04
C LEU A 85 20.03 -6.01 15.52
N ALA A 86 18.79 -5.66 15.14
CA ALA A 86 18.13 -4.45 15.63
C ALA A 86 17.94 -4.48 17.14
N ALA A 87 17.49 -5.61 17.72
CA ALA A 87 17.32 -5.76 19.16
C ALA A 87 18.66 -5.65 19.91
N ALA A 88 19.72 -6.31 19.42
CA ALA A 88 21.06 -6.21 20.01
C ALA A 88 21.60 -4.77 19.91
N ALA A 89 21.39 -4.09 18.77
CA ALA A 89 21.75 -2.69 18.58
C ALA A 89 20.93 -1.76 19.49
N SER A 90 19.64 -2.04 19.73
CA SER A 90 18.81 -1.28 20.66
C SER A 90 19.29 -1.44 22.10
N VAL A 91 19.69 -2.64 22.53
CA VAL A 91 20.26 -2.86 23.87
C VAL A 91 21.62 -2.17 23.99
N ALA A 92 22.50 -2.31 23.00
CA ALA A 92 23.81 -1.64 23.00
C ALA A 92 23.66 -0.11 22.98
N LEU A 93 22.71 0.44 22.21
CA LEU A 93 22.39 1.85 22.16
C LEU A 93 21.75 2.32 23.47
N ALA A 94 20.85 1.56 24.09
CA ALA A 94 20.26 1.89 25.38
C ALA A 94 21.32 1.93 26.49
N LEU A 95 22.26 0.98 26.50
CA LEU A 95 23.39 0.99 27.42
C LEU A 95 24.31 2.18 27.16
N ALA A 96 24.68 2.45 25.90
CA ALA A 96 25.50 3.60 25.53
C ALA A 96 24.83 4.95 25.89
N VAL A 97 23.55 5.11 25.57
CA VAL A 97 22.75 6.29 25.91
C VAL A 97 22.59 6.42 27.42
N SER A 98 22.43 5.31 28.17
CA SER A 98 22.37 5.36 29.64
C SER A 98 23.69 5.83 30.26
N THR A 99 24.83 5.47 29.68
CA THR A 99 26.15 5.95 30.14
C THR A 99 26.45 7.39 29.74
N LEU A 100 25.81 7.88 28.67
CA LEU A 100 25.90 9.27 28.20
C LEU A 100 24.79 10.17 28.77
N ARG A 101 23.79 9.59 29.46
CA ARG A 101 22.72 10.33 30.11
C ARG A 101 23.25 10.95 31.39
N GLN A 102 23.77 12.17 31.26
CA GLN A 102 23.65 13.16 32.31
C GLN A 102 22.15 13.28 32.70
N PRO A 103 21.83 13.57 33.97
CA PRO A 103 20.43 13.76 34.38
C PRO A 103 19.80 14.80 33.47
N GLU A 104 18.75 14.43 32.74
CA GLU A 104 18.04 15.37 31.87
C GLU A 104 17.39 16.44 32.72
N ALA A 105 18.07 17.58 32.79
CA ALA A 105 17.45 18.83 33.18
C ALA A 105 16.41 19.19 32.11
N GLY A 106 15.13 19.00 32.44
CA GLY A 106 14.05 19.85 31.95
C GLY A 106 12.99 19.19 31.07
N LEU A 107 11.89 18.76 31.69
CA LEU A 107 10.55 18.92 31.12
C LEU A 107 10.29 20.43 30.92
N THR A 108 10.78 21.00 29.83
CA THR A 108 10.55 22.42 29.55
C THR A 108 9.35 22.57 28.60
N PRO A 109 8.46 23.55 28.84
CA PRO A 109 7.38 23.90 27.92
C PRO A 109 7.87 24.10 26.47
N ALA A 110 9.09 24.62 26.29
CA ALA A 110 9.73 24.79 24.99
C ALA A 110 9.90 23.46 24.20
N LYS A 111 10.10 22.33 24.88
CA LYS A 111 10.23 21.02 24.23
C LYS A 111 8.89 20.51 23.70
N ILE A 112 7.81 20.76 24.45
CA ILE A 112 6.45 20.44 24.04
C ILE A 112 6.09 21.29 22.82
N GLU A 113 6.32 22.61 22.88
CA GLU A 113 6.07 23.55 21.79
C GLU A 113 6.85 23.18 20.51
N GLN A 114 8.13 22.82 20.63
CA GLN A 114 8.93 22.32 19.51
C GLN A 114 8.31 21.06 18.87
N THR A 115 7.76 20.15 19.67
CA THR A 115 7.17 18.90 19.18
C THR A 115 5.83 19.16 18.49
N MET A 116 5.01 20.06 19.04
CA MET A 116 3.78 20.55 18.41
C MET A 116 4.06 21.21 17.07
N ALA A 117 5.05 22.10 17.01
CA ALA A 117 5.44 22.76 15.76
C ALA A 117 5.87 21.74 14.68
N ARG A 118 6.64 20.72 15.07
CA ARG A 118 7.01 19.62 14.14
C ARG A 118 5.79 18.85 13.65
N SER A 119 4.83 18.61 14.52
CA SER A 119 3.58 17.94 14.18
C SER A 119 2.79 18.71 13.11
N GLN A 120 2.63 20.02 13.27
CA GLN A 120 1.95 20.89 12.30
C GLN A 120 2.65 20.92 10.93
N VAL A 121 3.98 20.88 10.92
CA VAL A 121 4.76 20.81 9.67
C VAL A 121 4.48 19.52 8.90
N LEU A 122 4.33 18.38 9.59
CA LEU A 122 4.02 17.10 8.95
C LEU A 122 2.59 17.06 8.41
N GLU A 123 1.61 17.59 9.14
CA GLU A 123 0.23 17.76 8.62
C GLU A 123 0.21 18.61 7.36
N SER A 124 0.90 19.76 7.40
CA SER A 124 1.04 20.63 6.23
C SER A 124 1.76 19.94 5.06
N ALA A 125 2.57 18.90 5.32
CA ALA A 125 3.19 18.11 4.26
C ALA A 125 2.19 17.11 3.65
N ILE A 126 1.35 16.46 4.46
CA ILE A 126 0.27 15.58 3.99
C ILE A 126 -0.72 16.36 3.13
N ASP A 127 -1.17 17.52 3.60
CA ASP A 127 -2.12 18.39 2.86
C ASP A 127 -1.56 18.79 1.48
N ARG A 128 -0.24 19.04 1.39
CA ARG A 128 0.43 19.36 0.12
C ARG A 128 0.58 18.16 -0.81
N ILE A 129 0.65 16.94 -0.30
CA ILE A 129 0.72 15.72 -1.13
C ILE A 129 -0.64 15.44 -1.80
N ASP A 130 -1.72 15.91 -1.17
CA ASP A 130 -3.12 15.71 -1.59
C ASP A 130 -3.43 14.21 -1.77
N PRO A 131 -3.58 13.46 -0.66
CA PRO A 131 -3.75 12.01 -0.71
C PRO A 131 -5.09 11.60 -1.34
N GLU A 132 -6.14 12.42 -1.20
CA GLU A 132 -7.49 12.13 -1.69
C GLU A 132 -7.61 12.16 -3.21
N SER A 133 -6.76 12.93 -3.90
CA SER A 133 -6.76 12.92 -5.38
C SER A 133 -6.10 11.68 -5.99
N ARG A 134 -5.57 10.77 -5.18
CA ARG A 134 -4.75 9.64 -5.65
C ARG A 134 -5.38 8.29 -5.35
N VAL A 135 -5.46 7.44 -6.37
CA VAL A 135 -5.93 6.05 -6.20
C VAL A 135 -4.82 5.18 -5.61
N LEU A 136 -4.97 4.77 -4.34
CA LEU A 136 -4.08 3.84 -3.65
C LEU A 136 -4.44 2.37 -3.96
N ASP A 137 -3.44 1.48 -3.92
CA ASP A 137 -3.76 0.04 -3.87
C ASP A 137 -4.31 -0.33 -2.48
N GLY A 138 -5.15 -1.38 -2.42
CA GLY A 138 -5.86 -1.73 -1.19
C GLY A 138 -4.96 -2.08 -0.01
N ARG A 139 -3.73 -2.55 -0.25
CA ARG A 139 -2.79 -2.85 0.84
C ARG A 139 -2.25 -1.55 1.45
N THR A 140 -1.85 -0.61 0.61
CA THR A 140 -1.35 0.70 1.03
C THR A 140 -2.46 1.51 1.71
N ALA A 141 -3.68 1.49 1.16
CA ALA A 141 -4.84 2.12 1.78
C ALA A 141 -5.11 1.56 3.19
N GLY A 142 -4.99 0.24 3.39
CA GLY A 142 -5.14 -0.36 4.71
C GLY A 142 -4.08 0.09 5.72
N ILE A 143 -2.83 0.31 5.28
CA ILE A 143 -1.76 0.84 6.15
C ILE A 143 -2.01 2.30 6.51
N ALA A 144 -2.42 3.13 5.55
CA ALA A 144 -2.76 4.53 5.79
C ALA A 144 -3.91 4.65 6.81
N GLN A 145 -4.99 3.89 6.60
CA GLN A 145 -6.14 3.83 7.52
C GLN A 145 -5.71 3.44 8.95
N GLU A 146 -4.85 2.41 9.10
CA GLU A 146 -4.36 2.00 10.43
C GLU A 146 -3.55 3.10 11.12
N LEU A 147 -2.74 3.86 10.37
CA LEU A 147 -1.98 4.99 10.90
C LEU A 147 -2.91 6.13 11.33
N GLU A 148 -3.90 6.47 10.52
CA GLU A 148 -4.91 7.51 10.82
C GLU A 148 -5.73 7.15 12.07
N ASP A 149 -6.18 5.89 12.20
CA ASP A 149 -6.92 5.42 13.37
C ASP A 149 -6.08 5.54 14.66
N ARG A 150 -4.76 5.31 14.55
CA ARG A 150 -3.83 5.46 15.68
C ARG A 150 -3.60 6.94 16.01
N ILE A 151 -3.47 7.81 15.01
CA ILE A 151 -3.36 9.26 15.22
C ILE A 151 -4.62 9.77 15.92
N ALA A 152 -5.80 9.41 15.43
CA ALA A 152 -7.07 9.80 16.04
C ALA A 152 -7.21 9.33 17.49
N ARG A 153 -6.61 8.19 17.85
CA ARG A 153 -6.55 7.74 19.26
C ARG A 153 -5.61 8.62 20.09
N VAL A 154 -4.41 8.91 19.60
CA VAL A 154 -3.46 9.79 20.29
C VAL A 154 -4.04 11.20 20.47
N ASP A 155 -4.76 11.71 19.48
CA ASP A 155 -5.42 13.02 19.56
C ASP A 155 -6.48 13.05 20.66
N ARG A 156 -7.29 12.00 20.79
CA ARG A 156 -8.21 11.85 21.94
C ARG A 156 -7.46 11.77 23.27
N GLU A 157 -6.34 11.05 23.34
CA GLU A 157 -5.54 10.97 24.57
C GLU A 157 -4.93 12.34 24.94
N LEU A 158 -4.47 13.10 23.95
CA LEU A 158 -3.98 14.48 24.13
C LEU A 158 -5.06 15.39 24.73
N GLU A 159 -6.29 15.35 24.17
CA GLU A 159 -7.43 16.09 24.71
C GLU A 159 -7.73 15.72 26.17
N MET A 160 -7.63 14.44 26.54
CA MET A 160 -7.86 13.99 27.91
C MET A 160 -6.75 14.43 28.88
N VAL A 161 -5.50 14.45 28.43
CA VAL A 161 -4.35 14.87 29.26
C VAL A 161 -4.40 16.37 29.57
N GLU A 162 -4.95 17.19 28.67
CA GLU A 162 -5.16 18.63 28.94
C GLU A 162 -6.10 18.89 30.12
N LEU A 163 -6.97 17.93 30.45
CA LEU A 163 -7.90 17.98 31.58
C LEU A 163 -7.33 17.44 32.90
N THR A 164 -6.07 16.97 32.91
CA THR A 164 -5.42 16.30 34.08
C THR A 164 -4.59 17.27 34.94
N GLU A 165 -4.27 16.87 36.18
CA GLU A 165 -3.49 17.67 37.13
C GLU A 165 -2.11 18.13 36.59
N PRO A 166 -1.61 19.33 36.98
CA PRO A 166 -0.46 19.97 36.34
C PRO A 166 0.87 19.21 36.41
N GLN A 167 1.07 18.37 37.43
CA GLN A 167 2.39 17.78 37.71
C GLN A 167 2.71 16.55 36.84
N SER A 168 1.72 15.76 36.44
CA SER A 168 1.90 14.62 35.50
C SER A 168 1.69 15.02 34.03
N ARG A 169 0.93 16.10 33.81
CA ARG A 169 0.50 16.59 32.48
C ARG A 169 1.65 16.80 31.50
N ASP A 170 2.73 17.49 31.88
CA ASP A 170 3.79 17.85 30.93
C ASP A 170 4.56 16.64 30.40
N SER A 171 4.70 15.60 31.24
CA SER A 171 5.39 14.37 30.85
C SER A 171 4.56 13.53 29.88
N ASP A 172 3.25 13.45 30.12
CA ASP A 172 2.33 12.74 29.25
C ASP A 172 2.10 13.49 27.94
N LEU A 173 1.97 14.83 27.98
CA LEU A 173 1.88 15.66 26.78
C LEU A 173 3.09 15.46 25.89
N LEU A 174 4.31 15.56 26.45
CA LEU A 174 5.52 15.40 25.66
C LEU A 174 5.65 13.99 25.05
N ARG A 175 5.21 12.95 25.78
CA ARG A 175 5.18 11.58 25.28
C ARG A 175 4.20 11.43 24.12
N LEU A 176 2.97 11.88 24.28
CA LEU A 176 1.91 11.75 23.27
C LEU A 176 2.21 12.58 22.02
N TRP A 177 2.73 13.81 22.17
CA TRP A 177 3.14 14.62 21.01
C TRP A 177 4.28 13.97 20.22
N ARG A 178 5.23 13.31 20.89
CA ARG A 178 6.29 12.55 20.19
C ARG A 178 5.73 11.34 19.45
N GLU A 179 4.77 10.64 20.04
CA GLU A 179 4.08 9.53 19.39
C GLU A 179 3.33 10.00 18.14
N ARG A 180 2.57 11.10 18.26
CA ARG A 180 1.86 11.72 17.14
C ARG A 180 2.80 12.08 15.98
N VAL A 181 3.92 12.73 16.29
CA VAL A 181 4.95 13.06 15.28
C VAL A 181 5.46 11.81 14.58
N GLY A 182 5.73 10.73 15.32
CA GLY A 182 6.18 9.46 14.73
C GLY A 182 5.15 8.81 13.81
N LEU A 183 3.85 8.90 14.16
CA LEU A 183 2.77 8.39 13.32
C LEU A 183 2.57 9.23 12.05
N LEU A 184 2.62 10.56 12.17
CA LEU A 184 2.52 11.47 11.03
C LEU A 184 3.70 11.32 10.06
N ASP A 185 4.92 11.15 10.58
CA ASP A 185 6.11 10.90 9.77
C ASP A 185 5.95 9.61 8.93
N ALA A 186 5.45 8.54 9.56
CA ALA A 186 5.15 7.30 8.85
C ALA A 186 4.02 7.45 7.80
N LEU A 187 3.00 8.26 8.09
CA LEU A 187 1.89 8.53 7.16
C LEU A 187 2.38 9.35 5.95
N VAL A 188 3.22 10.36 6.17
CA VAL A 188 3.90 11.11 5.11
C VAL A 188 4.70 10.16 4.22
N ASP A 189 5.48 9.23 4.80
CA ASP A 189 6.25 8.25 4.04
C ASP A 189 5.37 7.36 3.14
N VAL A 190 4.22 6.89 3.66
CA VAL A 190 3.25 6.09 2.89
C VAL A 190 2.77 6.85 1.65
N HIS A 191 2.42 8.12 1.81
CA HIS A 191 1.94 8.94 0.69
C HIS A 191 3.07 9.41 -0.25
N ALA A 192 4.26 9.71 0.27
CA ALA A 192 5.41 10.17 -0.50
C ALA A 192 6.07 9.06 -1.34
N THR A 193 6.23 7.84 -0.78
CA THR A 193 6.96 6.75 -1.45
C THR A 193 6.32 6.31 -2.77
N ARG A 194 5.00 6.48 -2.93
CA ARG A 194 4.31 6.14 -4.18
C ARG A 194 4.28 7.28 -5.21
N ALA A 195 4.56 8.52 -4.82
CA ALA A 195 4.76 9.61 -5.78
C ALA A 195 5.89 9.30 -6.79
N SER A 196 6.83 8.42 -6.42
CA SER A 196 7.96 8.02 -7.27
C SER A 196 7.66 6.86 -8.24
N TYR A 197 6.58 6.09 -8.05
CA TYR A 197 6.27 4.90 -8.86
C TYR A 197 5.22 5.13 -9.97
N VAL A 198 4.54 6.28 -9.97
CA VAL A 198 3.56 6.65 -11.02
C VAL A 198 4.21 7.52 -12.12
N GLY A 199 5.50 7.83 -12.00
CA GLY A 199 6.27 8.68 -12.91
C GLY A 199 7.33 7.96 -13.76
N LEU A 200 7.29 6.63 -13.87
CA LEU A 200 8.16 5.82 -14.75
C LEU A 200 7.33 4.93 -15.67
#